data_AF-A0A7Y2P4B1-F1
#
_entry.id   AF-A0A7Y2P4B1-F1
#
_cell.length_a   1.000
_cell.length_b   1.000
_cell.length_c   1.000
_cell.angle_alpha   90.00
_cell.angle_beta   90.00
_cell.angle_gamma   90.00
#
_symmetry.space_group_name_H-M   'P 1'
#
loop_
_entity.id
_entity.type
_entity.pdbx_description
1 polymer ?
#
loop_
_entity_poly.entity_id
_entity_poly.type
_entity_poly.pdbx_seq_one_letter_code
_entity_poly.pdbx_strand_id
1 'polypeptide(L)'
;MLNNILKYDHIIWDWNGTLLNDVELCAFIMNNLLRKESLPEISLKKYREIFTFPVEEYYKLAGHNFNNNSFEVLGREFMIEYEQNKL
;
A
#
# COMPACT_ATOMS: atom_id res chain seq x y z
N MET A 1 31.74 -8.22 -7.92
CA MET A 1 30.48 -7.43 -7.92
C MET A 1 30.59 -6.12 -7.15
N LEU A 2 31.30 -6.05 -6.01
CA LEU A 2 31.39 -4.81 -5.20
C LEU A 2 32.17 -3.64 -5.86
N ASN A 3 33.15 -3.92 -6.73
CA ASN A 3 34.00 -2.86 -7.31
C ASN A 3 33.25 -1.82 -8.16
N ASN A 4 32.04 -2.13 -8.64
CA ASN A 4 31.25 -1.22 -9.47
C ASN A 4 30.36 -0.26 -8.66
N ILE A 5 30.18 -0.49 -7.36
CA ILE A 5 29.40 0.38 -6.49
C ILE A 5 30.23 1.59 -6.04
N LEU A 6 31.55 1.42 -5.89
CA LEU A 6 32.49 2.46 -5.49
C LEU A 6 32.58 3.65 -6.48
N LYS A 7 31.94 3.57 -7.65
CA LYS A 7 31.89 4.66 -8.64
C LYS A 7 30.79 5.70 -8.38
N TYR A 8 29.83 5.38 -7.50
CA TYR A 8 28.70 6.25 -7.21
C TYR A 8 28.87 6.89 -5.83
N ASP A 9 28.72 8.20 -5.75
CA ASP A 9 28.82 8.93 -4.48
C ASP A 9 27.60 8.71 -3.58
N HIS A 10 26.45 8.41 -4.18
CA HIS A 10 25.17 8.24 -3.48
C HIS A 10 24.36 7.08 -4.04
N ILE A 11 23.63 6.40 -3.15
CA ILE A 11 22.61 5.42 -3.48
C ILE A 11 21.32 5.86 -2.77
N ILE A 12 20.23 5.94 -3.53
CA ILE A 12 18.90 6.25 -3.00
C ILE A 12 18.08 4.98 -3.08
N TRP A 13 17.55 4.55 -1.94
CA TRP A 13 16.66 3.39 -1.86
C TRP A 13 15.24 3.86 -1.64
N ASP A 14 14.34 3.37 -2.48
CA ASP A 14 12.92 3.39 -2.17
C ASP A 14 12.61 2.34 -1.08
N TRP A 15 11.49 2.50 -0.39
CA TRP A 15 11.13 1.66 0.74
C TRP A 15 10.32 0.43 0.31
N ASN A 16 9.04 0.63 -0.03
CA ASN A 16 8.10 -0.43 -0.35
C ASN A 16 8.42 -1.05 -1.73
N GLY A 17 8.46 -2.37 -1.82
CA GLY A 17 8.80 -3.09 -3.05
C GLY A 17 10.28 -3.00 -3.47
N THR A 18 11.12 -2.26 -2.74
CA THR A 18 12.57 -2.15 -2.98
C THR A 18 13.37 -2.71 -1.80
N LEU A 19 13.21 -2.14 -0.60
CA LEU A 19 13.82 -2.65 0.63
C LEU A 19 12.93 -3.67 1.35
N LEU A 20 11.62 -3.51 1.24
CA LEU A 20 10.63 -4.39 1.86
C LEU A 20 9.76 -5.08 0.80
N ASN A 21 9.49 -6.36 1.00
CA ASN A 21 8.53 -7.12 0.19
C ASN A 21 7.21 -7.28 0.94
N ASP A 22 6.48 -6.18 1.10
CA ASP A 22 5.31 -6.02 1.97
C ASP A 22 3.97 -5.94 1.22
N VAL A 23 4.01 -6.12 -0.10
CA VAL A 23 2.86 -5.95 -1.00
C VAL A 23 1.69 -6.88 -0.68
N GLU A 24 1.96 -8.10 -0.19
CA GLU A 24 0.89 -9.01 0.24
C GLU A 24 0.19 -8.53 1.51
N LEU A 25 0.96 -8.00 2.48
CA LEU A 25 0.40 -7.41 3.70
C LEU A 25 -0.45 -6.18 3.36
N CYS A 26 0.05 -5.30 2.49
CA CYS A 26 -0.69 -4.11 2.09
C CYS A 26 -2.00 -4.45 1.36
N ALA A 27 -1.99 -5.45 0.48
CA ALA A 27 -3.20 -5.92 -0.20
C ALA A 27 -4.20 -6.57 0.77
N PHE A 28 -3.71 -7.33 1.75
CA PHE A 28 -4.55 -7.91 2.80
C PHE A 28 -5.26 -6.84 3.63
N ILE A 29 -4.53 -5.83 4.11
CA ILE A 29 -5.09 -4.73 4.90
C ILE A 29 -6.14 -3.95 4.08
N MET A 30 -5.86 -3.67 2.81
CA MET A 30 -6.85 -3.02 1.94
C MET A 30 -8.15 -3.83 1.84
N ASN A 31 -8.06 -5.14 1.65
CA ASN A 31 -9.24 -6.00 1.60
C ASN A 31 -9.98 -6.06 2.95
N ASN A 32 -9.28 -5.92 4.08
CA ASN A 32 -9.93 -5.74 5.38
C ASN A 32 -10.75 -4.45 5.44
N LEU A 33 -10.21 -3.33 4.96
CA LEU A 33 -10.92 -2.06 4.91
C LEU A 33 -12.15 -2.12 3.99
N LEU A 34 -12.00 -2.70 2.79
CA LEU A 34 -13.11 -2.91 1.85
C LEU A 34 -14.22 -3.75 2.50
N ARG A 35 -13.86 -4.85 3.16
CA ARG A 35 -14.81 -5.71 3.87
C ARG A 35 -15.54 -4.99 5.01
N LYS A 36 -14.86 -4.13 5.79
CA LYS A 36 -15.51 -3.31 6.84
C LYS A 36 -16.57 -2.37 6.26
N GLU A 37 -16.34 -1.84 5.06
CA GLU A 37 -17.30 -0.98 4.36
C GLU A 37 -18.31 -1.76 3.50
N SER A 38 -18.32 -3.08 3.57
CA SER A 38 -19.15 -3.97 2.72
C SER A 38 -18.91 -3.77 1.22
N LEU A 39 -17.68 -3.46 0.83
CA LEU A 39 -17.24 -3.31 -0.56
C LEU A 39 -16.58 -4.61 -1.07
N PRO A 40 -16.60 -4.89 -2.39
CA PRO A 40 -15.95 -6.06 -2.95
C PRO A 40 -14.42 -6.04 -2.74
N GLU A 41 -13.85 -7.17 -2.36
CA GLU A 41 -12.40 -7.36 -2.25
C GLU A 41 -11.73 -7.38 -3.64
N ILE A 42 -10.45 -6.98 -3.68
CA ILE A 42 -9.64 -6.98 -4.91
C ILE A 42 -8.55 -8.05 -4.85
N SER A 43 -8.20 -8.60 -6.02
CA SER A 43 -7.06 -9.52 -6.13
C SER A 43 -5.72 -8.77 -5.99
N LEU A 44 -4.65 -9.48 -5.62
CA LEU A 44 -3.30 -8.91 -5.62
C LEU A 44 -2.88 -8.37 -6.99
N LYS A 45 -3.33 -9.00 -8.08
CA LYS A 45 -3.12 -8.51 -9.44
C LYS A 45 -3.78 -7.14 -9.62
N LYS A 46 -5.07 -7.02 -9.27
CA LYS A 46 -5.81 -5.78 -9.37
C LYS A 46 -5.19 -4.69 -8.49
N TYR A 47 -4.81 -5.01 -7.25
CA TYR A 47 -4.09 -4.12 -6.33
C TYR A 47 -2.88 -3.47 -7.01
N ARG A 48 -2.02 -4.28 -7.67
CA ARG A 48 -0.85 -3.78 -8.39
C ARG A 48 -1.22 -2.90 -9.59
N GLU A 49 -2.27 -3.27 -10.33
CA GLU A 49 -2.72 -2.52 -11.51
C GLU A 49 -3.26 -1.13 -11.19
N ILE A 50 -3.88 -0.95 -10.01
CA ILE A 50 -4.51 0.32 -9.62
C ILE A 50 -3.69 1.16 -8.66
N PHE A 51 -2.59 0.63 -8.12
CA PHE A 51 -1.74 1.37 -7.20
C PHE A 51 -1.22 2.63 -7.89
N THR A 52 -1.58 3.79 -7.34
CA THR A 52 -1.33 5.09 -7.96
C THR A 52 -1.16 6.17 -6.89
N PHE A 53 -0.57 7.30 -7.31
CA PHE A 53 -0.50 8.51 -6.52
C PHE A 53 -1.37 9.61 -7.15
N PRO A 54 -2.05 10.45 -6.34
CA PRO A 54 -2.06 10.43 -4.86
C PRO A 54 -2.73 9.17 -4.30
N VAL A 55 -2.32 8.73 -3.11
CA VAL A 55 -2.78 7.45 -2.52
C VAL A 55 -4.30 7.42 -2.34
N GLU A 56 -4.94 8.56 -2.11
CA GLU A 56 -6.39 8.67 -2.08
C GLU A 56 -7.06 8.16 -3.36
N GLU A 57 -6.47 8.40 -4.54
CA GLU A 57 -7.00 7.93 -5.81
C GLU A 57 -6.93 6.40 -5.92
N TYR A 58 -5.88 5.79 -5.36
CA TYR A 58 -5.79 4.34 -5.24
C TYR A 58 -6.95 3.77 -4.40
N TYR A 59 -7.32 4.42 -3.28
CA TYR A 59 -8.49 3.99 -2.47
C TYR A 59 -9.80 4.08 -3.28
N LYS A 60 -9.97 5.13 -4.09
CA LYS A 60 -11.14 5.27 -4.98
C LYS A 60 -11.19 4.15 -6.02
N LEU A 61 -10.06 3.86 -6.67
CA LEU A 61 -9.95 2.78 -7.66
C LEU A 61 -10.13 1.38 -7.04
N ALA A 62 -9.82 1.23 -5.75
CA ALA A 62 -10.07 0.00 -4.99
C ALA A 62 -11.55 -0.19 -4.66
N GLY A 63 -12.33 0.89 -4.62
CA GLY A 63 -13.79 0.87 -4.45
C GLY A 63 -14.32 1.81 -3.37
N HIS A 64 -13.46 2.47 -2.59
CA HIS A 64 -13.88 3.41 -1.56
C HIS A 64 -14.52 4.66 -2.18
N ASN A 65 -15.63 5.12 -1.61
CA ASN A 65 -16.35 6.32 -2.08
C ASN A 65 -16.32 7.48 -1.06
N PHE A 66 -15.74 7.23 0.12
CA PHE A 66 -15.63 8.18 1.23
C PHE A 66 -16.93 8.81 1.74
N ASN A 67 -18.08 8.18 1.48
CA ASN A 67 -19.37 8.67 1.96
C ASN A 67 -19.53 8.45 3.48
N ASN A 68 -18.99 7.34 3.99
CA ASN A 68 -19.13 6.94 5.40
C ASN A 68 -17.87 7.24 6.22
N ASN A 69 -16.69 6.94 5.68
CA ASN A 69 -15.40 7.22 6.30
C ASN A 69 -14.54 8.06 5.38
N SER A 70 -13.88 9.10 5.91
CA SER A 70 -12.95 9.89 5.12
C SER A 70 -11.67 9.11 4.81
N PHE A 71 -10.93 9.56 3.80
CA PHE A 71 -9.62 8.99 3.46
C PHE A 71 -8.67 8.98 4.67
N GLU A 72 -8.67 10.02 5.50
CA GLU A 72 -7.79 10.11 6.68
C GLU A 72 -8.13 9.06 7.75
N VAL A 73 -9.41 8.71 7.90
CA VAL A 73 -9.84 7.66 8.82
C VAL A 73 -9.36 6.31 8.32
N LEU A 74 -9.65 5.99 7.05
CA LEU A 74 -9.25 4.72 6.44
C LEU A 74 -7.73 4.57 6.33
N GLY A 75 -7.02 5.67 6.00
CA GLY A 75 -5.57 5.71 5.97
C GLY A 75 -4.94 5.52 7.35
N ARG A 76 -5.55 6.08 8.41
CA ARG A 76 -5.11 5.83 9.79
C ARG A 76 -5.32 4.36 10.17
N GLU A 77 -6.47 3.77 9.85
CA GLU A 77 -6.72 2.35 10.13
C GLU A 77 -5.73 1.45 9.39
N PHE A 78 -5.45 1.75 8.12
CA PHE A 78 -4.43 1.05 7.34
C PHE A 78 -3.08 1.07 8.06
N MET A 79 -2.63 2.25 8.49
CA MET A 79 -1.34 2.40 9.17
C MET A 79 -1.28 1.67 10.50
N ILE A 80 -2.35 1.71 11.30
CA ILE A 80 -2.42 0.96 12.57
C ILE A 80 -2.26 -0.54 12.30
N GLU A 81 -2.99 -1.07 11.32
CA GLU A 81 -2.95 -2.49 11.00
C GLU A 81 -1.59 -2.90 10.40
N TYR A 82 -1.00 -2.05 9.56
CA TYR A 82 0.34 -2.27 9.01
C TYR A 82 1.40 -2.33 10.11
N GLU A 83 1.40 -1.37 11.04
CA GLU A 83 2.37 -1.31 12.14
C GLU A 83 2.28 -2.50 13.10
N GLN A 84 1.08 -3.06 13.29
CA GLN A 84 0.87 -4.23 14.14
C GLN A 84 1.33 -5.54 13.48
N ASN A 85 1.42 -5.59 12.16
CA ASN A 85 1.66 -6.81 11.40
C ASN A 85 2.95 -6.78 10.56
N LYS A 86 3.67 -5.65 10.53
CA LYS A 86 5.00 -5.58 9.93
C LYS A 86 6.00 -6.38 10.77
N LEU A 87 6.79 -7.21 10.10
CA LEU A 87 7.85 -8.04 10.70
C LEU A 87 9.13 -7.23 10.90
#